data_AF-A0A5C7LIF3-F1
#
_entry.id   AF-A0A5C7LIF3-F1
#
_cell.length_a   1.000
_cell.length_b   1.000
_cell.length_c   1.000
_cell.angle_alpha   90.00
_cell.angle_beta   90.00
_cell.angle_gamma   90.00
#
_symmetry.space_group_name_H-M   'P 1'
#
loop_
_entity.id
_entity.type
_entity.pdbx_description
1 polymer ?
#
loop_
_entity_poly.entity_id
_entity_poly.type
_entity_poly.pdbx_seq_one_letter_code
_entity_poly.pdbx_strand_id
1 'polypeptide(L)'
;MSVANGNLANQTTFNNAFMSRTGDTSTTGAITQSNTTQSTTKDTGAIVTEGGVGIEKNLNVGGTIKNADTTSSTTKDTGAIVTEGGLGVEENINAGGNITATGTMAGSNLSGTNTGDLALTNVGSTPAAAGASLSGQNLTLQPADATNPGVVTAAAQTIGGLKTFADGLTAEEFFQLKSSDDATSGDATALVTNSNPVKRLTAAGNLTSIGGLVAPSADSRVQILINTTGASVTIKNEDAGSTAANRILTGTAGNIDMADDAVLIMIYNFSDSRWHIGGGSGGGGSVTVGADLTMTAGDTLAISLTAMTQSYRVQGNSAAITMSTTPFGSSAPTNGALVELIGNDDTNTVSIDWTDSAKGCVGSFTTITLAKYERAAFRYNSSFDRWVYVY
;
A
#
# COMPACT_ATOMS: atom_id res chain seq x y z
N MET A 1 12.27 -86.35 -61.45
CA MET A 1 11.06 -86.36 -62.29
C MET A 1 9.93 -86.87 -61.41
N SER A 2 8.97 -86.03 -61.01
CA SER A 2 7.91 -86.49 -60.12
C SER A 2 6.93 -87.35 -60.91
N VAL A 3 6.77 -88.62 -60.52
CA VAL A 3 5.70 -89.48 -61.03
C VAL A 3 4.50 -89.33 -60.11
N ALA A 4 3.32 -89.07 -60.70
CA ALA A 4 2.03 -89.23 -60.04
C ALA A 4 1.31 -90.38 -60.75
N ASN A 5 0.97 -91.45 -60.04
CA ASN A 5 0.30 -92.64 -60.58
C ASN A 5 0.98 -93.27 -61.82
N GLY A 6 2.31 -93.41 -61.80
CA GLY A 6 3.04 -94.28 -62.74
C GLY A 6 3.19 -93.77 -64.19
N ASN A 7 2.68 -92.59 -64.52
CA ASN A 7 2.91 -91.95 -65.83
C ASN A 7 3.85 -90.74 -65.71
N LEU A 8 4.58 -90.44 -66.80
CA LEU A 8 5.35 -89.21 -66.95
C LEU A 8 4.40 -88.01 -66.84
N ALA A 9 4.68 -87.09 -65.91
CA ALA A 9 3.87 -85.88 -65.74
C ALA A 9 3.90 -85.03 -67.03
N ASN A 10 2.74 -84.75 -67.62
CA ASN A 10 2.59 -83.70 -68.63
C ASN A 10 2.65 -82.31 -67.96
N GLN A 11 2.86 -81.24 -68.74
CA GLN A 11 3.06 -79.88 -68.19
C GLN A 11 1.95 -79.43 -67.23
N THR A 12 0.70 -79.79 -67.51
CA THR A 12 -0.45 -79.47 -66.64
C THR A 12 -0.39 -80.25 -65.32
N THR A 13 -0.08 -81.55 -65.34
CA THR A 13 0.09 -82.35 -64.12
C THR A 13 1.33 -81.96 -63.31
N PHE A 14 2.42 -81.51 -63.95
CA PHE A 14 3.61 -81.03 -63.23
C PHE A 14 3.34 -79.70 -62.52
N ASN A 15 2.67 -78.76 -63.20
CA ASN A 15 2.30 -77.47 -62.60
C ASN A 15 1.32 -77.66 -61.42
N ASN A 16 0.32 -78.52 -61.57
CA ASN A 16 -0.64 -78.80 -60.50
C ASN A 16 -0.01 -79.57 -59.33
N ALA A 17 0.88 -80.52 -59.59
CA ALA A 17 1.55 -81.29 -58.53
C ALA A 17 2.54 -80.43 -57.73
N PHE A 18 3.21 -79.47 -58.37
CA PHE A 18 4.12 -78.54 -57.68
C PHE A 18 3.36 -77.55 -56.78
N MET A 19 2.16 -77.13 -57.18
CA MET A 19 1.28 -76.24 -56.40
C MET A 19 0.50 -76.95 -55.27
N SER A 20 0.42 -78.28 -55.28
CA SER A 20 -0.31 -79.08 -54.28
C SER A 20 0.60 -79.78 -53.27
N ARG A 21 1.87 -79.35 -53.12
CA ARG A 21 2.80 -79.95 -52.16
C ARG A 21 2.43 -79.58 -50.72
N THR A 22 2.18 -80.60 -49.88
CA THR A 22 1.83 -80.47 -48.45
C THR A 22 3.02 -80.51 -47.49
N GLY A 23 4.23 -80.76 -47.98
CA GLY A 23 5.47 -80.70 -47.20
C GLY A 23 6.22 -79.38 -47.34
N ASP A 24 7.24 -79.18 -46.49
CA ASP A 24 8.04 -77.95 -46.46
C ASP A 24 8.68 -77.62 -47.82
N THR A 25 8.66 -76.32 -48.12
CA THR A 25 9.27 -75.75 -49.32
C THR A 25 10.41 -74.83 -48.93
N SER A 26 11.64 -75.22 -49.24
CA SER A 26 12.82 -74.36 -49.11
C SER A 26 13.24 -73.81 -50.47
N THR A 27 13.38 -72.48 -50.56
CA THR A 27 13.88 -71.77 -51.74
C THR A 27 15.05 -70.88 -51.33
N THR A 28 16.21 -71.02 -51.97
CA THR A 28 17.44 -70.27 -51.62
C THR A 28 17.55 -68.92 -52.37
N GLY A 29 16.54 -68.54 -53.15
CA GLY A 29 16.51 -67.32 -53.95
C GLY A 29 15.29 -66.44 -53.67
N ALA A 30 15.19 -65.35 -54.43
CA ALA A 30 14.03 -64.46 -54.33
C ALA A 30 12.75 -65.15 -54.82
N ILE A 31 11.65 -64.88 -54.11
CA ILE A 31 10.30 -65.23 -54.54
C ILE A 31 9.62 -63.94 -55.01
N THR A 32 9.12 -63.94 -56.23
CA THR A 32 8.29 -62.84 -56.77
C THR A 32 6.90 -63.36 -57.07
N GLN A 33 5.87 -62.83 -56.39
CA GLN A 33 4.47 -63.15 -56.64
C GLN A 33 3.86 -62.11 -57.59
N SER A 34 3.47 -62.52 -58.80
CA SER A 34 2.93 -61.61 -59.82
C SER A 34 1.43 -61.35 -59.72
N ASN A 35 0.70 -62.07 -58.86
CA ASN A 35 -0.71 -61.78 -58.59
C ASN A 35 -0.81 -60.41 -57.90
N THR A 36 -1.63 -59.50 -58.42
CA THR A 36 -1.79 -58.11 -57.93
C THR A 36 -3.06 -57.93 -57.09
N THR A 37 -3.75 -59.02 -56.73
CA THR A 37 -4.98 -58.96 -55.93
C THR A 37 -4.69 -58.38 -54.55
N GLN A 38 -5.26 -57.21 -54.25
CA GLN A 38 -5.18 -56.55 -52.95
C GLN A 38 -5.86 -57.41 -51.88
N SER A 39 -5.23 -57.50 -50.69
CA SER A 39 -5.88 -58.09 -49.52
C SER A 39 -6.84 -57.08 -48.88
N THR A 40 -8.09 -57.48 -48.64
CA THR A 40 -9.10 -56.69 -47.91
C THR A 40 -9.56 -57.36 -46.61
N THR A 41 -9.37 -58.68 -46.53
CA THR A 41 -9.57 -59.54 -45.36
C THR A 41 -8.44 -60.57 -45.27
N LYS A 42 -8.32 -61.24 -44.12
CA LYS A 42 -7.28 -62.27 -43.87
C LYS A 42 -7.32 -63.45 -44.86
N ASP A 43 -8.46 -63.69 -45.51
CA ASP A 43 -8.68 -64.84 -46.41
C ASP A 43 -8.61 -64.45 -47.90
N THR A 44 -8.07 -63.27 -48.23
CA THR A 44 -8.02 -62.72 -49.60
C THR A 44 -6.65 -62.12 -49.92
N GLY A 45 -6.25 -62.15 -51.19
CA GLY A 45 -5.07 -61.43 -51.70
C GLY A 45 -4.14 -62.29 -52.55
N ALA A 46 -3.00 -61.71 -52.92
CA ALA A 46 -1.97 -62.37 -53.73
C ALA A 46 -1.19 -63.47 -52.98
N ILE A 47 -1.07 -63.34 -51.65
CA ILE A 47 -0.46 -64.29 -50.73
C ILE A 47 -1.42 -64.43 -49.54
N VAL A 48 -1.83 -65.67 -49.24
CA VAL A 48 -2.63 -66.03 -48.05
C VAL A 48 -1.90 -67.17 -47.36
N THR A 49 -1.65 -67.03 -46.07
CA THR A 49 -1.03 -68.06 -45.24
C THR A 49 -1.93 -68.36 -44.05
N GLU A 50 -2.40 -69.61 -43.94
CA GLU A 50 -3.21 -70.06 -42.80
C GLU A 50 -2.38 -70.17 -41.50
N GLY A 51 -1.06 -70.33 -41.63
CA GLY A 51 -0.09 -70.29 -40.53
C GLY A 51 0.55 -68.90 -40.35
N GLY A 52 1.50 -68.80 -39.42
CA GLY A 52 2.27 -67.58 -39.20
C GLY A 52 3.31 -67.31 -40.29
N VAL A 53 3.68 -66.04 -40.43
CA VAL A 53 4.79 -65.59 -41.28
C VAL A 53 5.91 -65.07 -40.38
N GLY A 54 7.06 -65.75 -40.39
CA GLY A 54 8.28 -65.28 -39.75
C GLY A 54 9.11 -64.43 -40.72
N ILE A 55 9.51 -63.23 -40.30
CA ILE A 55 10.38 -62.34 -41.09
C ILE A 55 11.53 -61.90 -40.17
N GLU A 56 12.73 -62.41 -40.41
CA GLU A 56 13.91 -62.10 -39.57
C GLU A 56 14.44 -60.67 -39.80
N LYS A 57 14.21 -60.12 -41.00
CA LYS A 57 14.62 -58.78 -41.40
C LYS A 57 13.40 -57.87 -41.53
N ASN A 58 13.55 -56.78 -42.28
CA ASN A 58 12.50 -55.78 -42.41
C ASN A 58 11.37 -56.25 -43.33
N LEU A 59 10.14 -55.98 -42.93
CA LEU A 59 8.98 -55.95 -43.81
C LEU A 59 8.72 -54.51 -44.22
N ASN A 60 8.75 -54.23 -45.52
CA ASN A 60 8.36 -52.93 -46.07
C ASN A 60 7.02 -53.07 -46.79
N VAL A 61 5.99 -52.36 -46.32
CA VAL A 61 4.64 -52.39 -46.89
C VAL A 61 4.34 -51.02 -47.49
N GLY A 62 4.10 -50.96 -48.80
CA GLY A 62 3.74 -49.70 -49.47
C GLY A 62 2.27 -49.28 -49.28
N GLY A 63 1.44 -50.18 -48.75
CA GLY A 63 0.03 -49.96 -48.45
C GLY A 63 -0.29 -50.08 -46.96
N THR A 64 -1.55 -50.36 -46.65
CA THR A 64 -2.02 -50.47 -45.27
C THR A 64 -1.61 -51.79 -44.62
N ILE A 65 -1.19 -51.74 -43.36
CA ILE A 65 -1.13 -52.91 -42.48
C ILE A 65 -2.45 -52.94 -41.69
N LYS A 66 -3.26 -53.97 -41.90
CA LYS A 66 -4.50 -54.18 -41.15
C LYS A 66 -4.35 -55.42 -40.28
N ASN A 67 -4.39 -55.23 -38.97
CA ASN A 67 -4.48 -56.32 -38.02
C ASN A 67 -5.95 -56.58 -37.64
N ALA A 68 -6.41 -57.82 -37.81
CA ALA A 68 -7.79 -58.20 -37.52
C ALA A 68 -7.98 -58.72 -36.08
N ASP A 69 -6.89 -58.94 -35.34
CA ASP A 69 -6.97 -59.32 -33.94
C ASP A 69 -7.58 -58.17 -33.11
N THR A 70 -8.62 -58.48 -32.35
CA THR A 70 -9.34 -57.53 -31.49
C THR A 70 -8.88 -57.57 -30.04
N THR A 71 -7.80 -58.27 -29.74
CA THR A 71 -7.24 -58.39 -28.39
C THR A 71 -6.82 -57.03 -27.86
N SER A 72 -7.45 -56.59 -26.77
CA SER A 72 -7.09 -55.35 -26.07
C SER A 72 -5.71 -55.47 -25.41
N SER A 73 -4.93 -54.39 -25.47
CA SER A 73 -3.68 -54.29 -24.73
C SER A 73 -3.95 -53.88 -23.28
N THR A 74 -3.43 -54.64 -22.33
CA THR A 74 -3.53 -54.37 -20.87
C THR A 74 -2.16 -54.24 -20.19
N THR A 75 -1.11 -54.71 -20.85
CA THR A 75 0.31 -54.57 -20.53
C THR A 75 1.12 -54.41 -21.81
N LYS A 76 2.40 -54.04 -21.70
CA LYS A 76 3.32 -53.90 -22.85
C LYS A 76 3.46 -55.17 -23.70
N ASP A 77 3.15 -56.33 -23.14
CA ASP A 77 3.33 -57.65 -23.77
C ASP A 77 2.00 -58.27 -24.21
N THR A 78 0.90 -57.48 -24.22
CA THR A 78 -0.44 -57.95 -24.59
C THR A 78 -1.04 -57.05 -25.66
N GLY A 79 -1.93 -57.62 -26.46
CA GLY A 79 -2.71 -56.91 -27.45
C GLY A 79 -2.40 -57.37 -28.87
N ALA A 80 -3.15 -56.81 -29.80
CA ALA A 80 -3.10 -57.16 -31.21
C ALA A 80 -1.73 -56.81 -31.86
N ILE A 81 -1.11 -55.70 -31.46
CA ILE A 81 0.21 -55.26 -31.94
C ILE A 81 1.12 -55.05 -30.74
N VAL A 82 2.24 -55.77 -30.69
CA VAL A 82 3.29 -55.65 -29.67
C VAL A 82 4.60 -55.33 -30.36
N THR A 83 5.25 -54.23 -29.93
CA THR A 83 6.57 -53.81 -30.43
C THR A 83 7.54 -53.72 -29.25
N GLU A 84 8.60 -54.53 -29.26
CA GLU A 84 9.64 -54.48 -28.21
C GLU A 84 10.49 -53.20 -28.29
N GLY A 85 10.59 -52.60 -29.48
CA GLY A 85 11.25 -51.31 -29.71
C GLY A 85 10.28 -50.13 -29.63
N GLY A 86 10.77 -48.93 -29.93
CA GLY A 86 9.94 -47.73 -30.02
C GLY A 86 9.02 -47.73 -31.25
N LEU A 87 7.85 -47.11 -31.11
CA LEU A 87 6.93 -46.83 -32.22
C LEU A 87 7.08 -45.36 -32.63
N GLY A 88 7.54 -45.11 -33.86
CA GLY A 88 7.51 -43.80 -34.48
C GLY A 88 6.22 -43.62 -35.28
N VAL A 89 5.53 -42.50 -35.07
CA VAL A 89 4.34 -42.11 -35.84
C VAL A 89 4.56 -40.69 -36.36
N GLU A 90 4.65 -40.53 -37.67
CA GLU A 90 4.90 -39.23 -38.31
C GLU A 90 3.66 -38.33 -38.29
N GLU A 91 2.48 -38.95 -38.35
CA GLU A 91 1.19 -38.29 -38.37
C GLU A 91 0.42 -38.52 -37.05
N ASN A 92 -0.90 -38.37 -37.08
CA ASN A 92 -1.75 -38.49 -35.90
C ASN A 92 -1.92 -39.94 -35.41
N ILE A 93 -1.94 -40.10 -34.08
CA ILE A 93 -2.49 -41.28 -33.41
C ILE A 93 -3.95 -40.97 -33.05
N ASN A 94 -4.91 -41.69 -33.63
CA ASN A 94 -6.33 -41.58 -33.26
C ASN A 94 -6.77 -42.85 -32.51
N ALA A 95 -6.87 -42.76 -31.18
CA ALA A 95 -7.28 -43.87 -30.32
C ALA A 95 -8.75 -43.70 -29.91
N GLY A 96 -9.59 -44.70 -30.22
CA GLY A 96 -10.98 -44.74 -29.74
C GLY A 96 -11.12 -45.07 -28.25
N GLY A 97 -10.02 -45.48 -27.60
CA GLY A 97 -9.91 -45.71 -26.16
C GLY A 97 -8.73 -44.94 -25.56
N ASN A 98 -8.29 -45.35 -24.37
CA ASN A 98 -7.22 -44.65 -23.65
C ASN A 98 -5.84 -44.91 -24.26
N ILE A 99 -4.99 -43.88 -24.27
CA ILE A 99 -3.55 -44.01 -24.46
C ILE A 99 -2.92 -44.08 -23.06
N THR A 100 -2.27 -45.21 -22.74
CA THR A 100 -1.61 -45.41 -21.45
C THR A 100 -0.09 -45.35 -21.63
N ALA A 101 0.57 -44.43 -20.93
CA ALA A 101 2.02 -44.35 -20.86
C ALA A 101 2.47 -44.59 -19.42
N THR A 102 3.40 -45.52 -19.21
CA THR A 102 4.02 -45.74 -17.88
C THR A 102 5.12 -44.72 -17.58
N GLY A 103 5.60 -44.01 -18.60
CA GLY A 103 6.55 -42.90 -18.48
C GLY A 103 5.90 -41.54 -18.75
N THR A 104 6.73 -40.52 -18.95
CA THR A 104 6.28 -39.15 -19.22
C THR A 104 5.71 -39.00 -20.64
N MET A 105 4.54 -38.38 -20.76
CA MET A 105 4.05 -37.83 -22.03
C MET A 105 4.46 -36.36 -22.13
N ALA A 106 5.38 -36.03 -23.04
CA ALA A 106 5.81 -34.65 -23.27
C ALA A 106 5.06 -34.07 -24.49
N GLY A 107 4.02 -33.26 -24.26
CA GLY A 107 3.24 -32.61 -25.31
C GLY A 107 2.92 -31.17 -24.96
N SER A 108 2.97 -30.27 -25.95
CA SER A 108 2.73 -28.83 -25.78
C SER A 108 1.26 -28.48 -25.49
N ASN A 109 0.32 -29.38 -25.79
CA ASN A 109 -1.12 -29.12 -25.71
C ASN A 109 -1.88 -30.38 -25.31
N LEU A 110 -1.58 -30.94 -24.14
CA LEU A 110 -2.43 -31.93 -23.49
C LEU A 110 -3.66 -31.23 -22.90
N SER A 111 -4.62 -30.81 -23.74
CA SER A 111 -5.88 -30.18 -23.30
C SER A 111 -7.01 -31.21 -23.20
N GLY A 112 -7.80 -31.16 -22.12
CA GLY A 112 -8.88 -32.11 -21.79
C GLY A 112 -9.12 -32.16 -20.27
N THR A 113 -10.01 -33.04 -19.77
CA THR A 113 -10.16 -33.35 -18.32
C THR A 113 -8.90 -34.07 -17.81
N ASN A 114 -7.77 -33.39 -17.85
CA ASN A 114 -6.51 -33.87 -17.36
C ASN A 114 -6.46 -33.60 -15.85
N THR A 115 -6.16 -34.64 -15.07
CA THR A 115 -5.60 -34.55 -13.72
C THR A 115 -4.20 -33.89 -13.70
N GLY A 116 -3.95 -32.93 -14.60
CA GLY A 116 -2.68 -32.22 -14.80
C GLY A 116 -2.83 -30.69 -14.84
N ASP A 117 -4.04 -30.16 -15.00
CA ASP A 117 -4.28 -28.72 -14.86
C ASP A 117 -4.35 -28.35 -13.37
N LEU A 118 -3.72 -27.24 -12.98
CA LEU A 118 -3.84 -26.75 -11.61
C LEU A 118 -5.28 -26.27 -11.38
N ALA A 119 -6.02 -26.97 -10.51
CA ALA A 119 -7.32 -26.51 -10.03
C ALA A 119 -7.10 -25.46 -8.93
N LEU A 120 -7.74 -24.30 -9.06
CA LEU A 120 -7.75 -23.29 -8.00
C LEU A 120 -8.77 -23.69 -6.93
N THR A 121 -8.30 -23.90 -5.71
CA THR A 121 -9.17 -24.18 -4.55
C THR A 121 -9.54 -22.89 -3.80
N ASN A 122 -10.43 -23.01 -2.81
CA ASN A 122 -10.70 -21.92 -1.87
C ASN A 122 -9.39 -21.37 -1.29
N VAL A 123 -9.37 -20.07 -1.00
CA VAL A 123 -8.25 -19.45 -0.25
C VAL A 123 -8.05 -20.21 1.05
N GLY A 124 -6.81 -20.59 1.33
CA GLY A 124 -6.44 -21.34 2.52
C GLY A 124 -6.46 -20.48 3.78
N SER A 125 -6.03 -21.08 4.89
CA SER A 125 -6.00 -20.44 6.21
C SER A 125 -4.59 -20.30 6.78
N THR A 126 -3.57 -20.78 6.07
CA THR A 126 -2.20 -20.89 6.61
C THR A 126 -1.25 -20.14 5.69
N PRO A 127 -0.79 -18.93 6.07
CA PRO A 127 0.20 -18.18 5.30
C PRO A 127 1.41 -19.03 4.92
N ALA A 128 1.90 -18.85 3.71
CA ALA A 128 3.03 -19.59 3.16
C ALA A 128 4.01 -18.63 2.51
N ALA A 129 5.31 -18.93 2.58
CA ALA A 129 6.36 -18.07 2.04
C ALA A 129 6.19 -17.75 0.54
N ALA A 130 5.57 -18.65 -0.23
CA ALA A 130 5.27 -18.47 -1.65
C ALA A 130 3.93 -17.77 -1.91
N GLY A 131 3.13 -17.45 -0.88
CA GLY A 131 1.76 -16.92 -1.00
C GLY A 131 0.73 -17.93 -1.52
N ALA A 132 1.15 -19.17 -1.77
CA ALA A 132 0.30 -20.26 -2.22
C ALA A 132 0.90 -21.61 -1.78
N SER A 133 0.07 -22.66 -1.79
CA SER A 133 0.48 -24.05 -1.63
C SER A 133 -0.10 -24.90 -2.75
N LEU A 134 0.63 -25.93 -3.17
CA LEU A 134 0.17 -26.91 -4.16
C LEU A 134 0.11 -28.29 -3.51
N SER A 135 -1.05 -28.95 -3.58
CA SER A 135 -1.21 -30.34 -3.15
C SER A 135 -1.86 -31.14 -4.28
N GLY A 136 -1.10 -32.08 -4.86
CA GLY A 136 -1.49 -32.68 -6.13
C GLY A 136 -1.62 -31.61 -7.21
N GLN A 137 -2.82 -31.43 -7.75
CA GLN A 137 -3.14 -30.40 -8.74
C GLN A 137 -3.87 -29.20 -8.11
N ASN A 138 -4.11 -29.20 -6.81
CA ASN A 138 -4.88 -28.17 -6.15
C ASN A 138 -3.97 -27.01 -5.72
N LEU A 139 -4.01 -25.92 -6.49
CA LEU A 139 -3.38 -24.67 -6.11
C LEU A 139 -4.28 -23.94 -5.12
N THR A 140 -3.78 -23.72 -3.92
CA THR A 140 -4.44 -22.95 -2.86
C THR A 140 -3.69 -21.65 -2.67
N LEU A 141 -4.32 -20.50 -2.95
CA LEU A 141 -3.75 -19.21 -2.55
C LEU A 141 -3.83 -19.09 -1.02
N GLN A 142 -2.77 -18.59 -0.38
CA GLN A 142 -2.69 -18.48 1.06
C GLN A 142 -2.83 -17.01 1.50
N PRO A 143 -3.40 -16.75 2.69
CA PRO A 143 -3.51 -15.40 3.23
C PRO A 143 -2.13 -14.81 3.49
N ALA A 144 -1.99 -13.49 3.29
CA ALA A 144 -0.80 -12.78 3.73
C ALA A 144 -0.73 -12.68 5.27
N ASP A 145 0.48 -12.59 5.80
CA ASP A 145 0.72 -12.21 7.20
C ASP A 145 1.90 -11.20 7.33
N ALA A 146 2.44 -11.07 8.55
CA ALA A 146 3.54 -10.15 8.84
C ALA A 146 4.86 -10.53 8.14
N THR A 147 5.08 -11.79 7.77
CA THR A 147 6.34 -12.31 7.24
C THR A 147 6.20 -13.03 5.89
N ASN A 148 4.99 -13.41 5.51
CA ASN A 148 4.67 -14.16 4.32
C ASN A 148 3.77 -13.34 3.37
N PRO A 149 4.06 -13.34 2.06
CA PRO A 149 3.15 -12.78 1.08
C PRO A 149 1.87 -13.63 0.97
N GLY A 150 0.85 -13.09 0.33
CA GLY A 150 -0.40 -13.80 0.11
C GLY A 150 -1.54 -12.88 -0.30
N VAL A 151 -2.74 -13.42 -0.36
CA VAL A 151 -3.96 -12.66 -0.65
C VAL A 151 -4.51 -11.96 0.60
N VAL A 152 -5.19 -10.83 0.40
CA VAL A 152 -6.00 -10.20 1.43
C VAL A 152 -7.32 -10.97 1.57
N THR A 153 -7.76 -11.21 2.79
CA THR A 153 -8.95 -12.01 3.10
C THR A 153 -9.88 -11.23 4.04
N ALA A 154 -11.08 -11.76 4.27
CA ALA A 154 -12.04 -11.18 5.21
C ALA A 154 -11.66 -11.41 6.68
N ALA A 155 -10.66 -12.26 6.97
CA ALA A 155 -10.16 -12.45 8.32
C ALA A 155 -9.27 -11.27 8.75
N ALA A 156 -9.11 -11.09 10.06
CA ALA A 156 -8.10 -10.16 10.57
C ALA A 156 -6.71 -10.55 10.05
N GLN A 157 -6.02 -9.59 9.44
CA GLN A 157 -4.72 -9.80 8.81
C GLN A 157 -3.75 -8.69 9.18
N THR A 158 -2.53 -9.10 9.51
CA THR A 158 -1.39 -8.18 9.61
C THR A 158 -0.62 -8.31 8.31
N ILE A 159 -0.47 -7.24 7.54
CA ILE A 159 0.35 -7.28 6.31
C ILE A 159 1.68 -6.58 6.61
N GLY A 160 2.77 -7.36 6.64
CA GLY A 160 4.08 -6.83 7.01
C GLY A 160 4.75 -5.97 5.94
N GLY A 161 5.72 -5.13 6.32
CA GLY A 161 6.43 -4.22 5.42
C GLY A 161 5.64 -2.95 5.07
N LEU A 162 6.31 -1.97 4.45
CA LEU A 162 5.67 -0.73 4.00
C LEU A 162 4.70 -1.02 2.84
N LYS A 163 3.51 -0.43 2.89
CA LYS A 163 2.49 -0.52 1.83
C LYS A 163 2.26 0.85 1.22
N THR A 164 2.19 0.89 -0.11
CA THR A 164 1.90 2.08 -0.90
C THR A 164 0.56 1.89 -1.59
N PHE A 165 -0.40 2.77 -1.30
CA PHE A 165 -1.68 2.85 -1.99
C PHE A 165 -1.64 4.10 -2.88
N ALA A 166 -1.82 3.92 -4.19
CA ALA A 166 -1.62 5.00 -5.17
C ALA A 166 -2.61 6.16 -5.00
N ASP A 167 -3.84 5.83 -4.57
CA ASP A 167 -4.90 6.80 -4.36
C ASP A 167 -5.07 7.09 -2.86
N GLY A 168 -5.87 6.29 -2.16
CA GLY A 168 -6.16 6.50 -0.74
C GLY A 168 -6.38 5.21 0.02
N LEU A 169 -6.48 5.35 1.34
CA LEU A 169 -6.85 4.29 2.28
C LEU A 169 -8.10 4.75 3.03
N THR A 170 -9.17 3.95 2.96
CA THR A 170 -10.36 4.15 3.81
C THR A 170 -10.26 3.24 5.02
N ALA A 171 -10.31 3.82 6.22
CA ALA A 171 -10.42 3.09 7.48
C ALA A 171 -11.76 3.48 8.12
N GLU A 172 -12.68 2.51 8.29
CA GLU A 172 -14.04 2.79 8.74
C GLU A 172 -14.15 3.02 10.25
N GLU A 173 -13.31 2.36 11.04
CA GLU A 173 -13.35 2.47 12.51
C GLU A 173 -12.23 3.36 13.05
N PHE A 174 -10.97 2.89 12.95
CA PHE A 174 -9.84 3.52 13.62
C PHE A 174 -8.63 3.63 12.70
N PHE A 175 -8.00 4.81 12.71
CA PHE A 175 -6.75 5.06 12.02
C PHE A 175 -5.66 5.39 13.04
N GLN A 176 -4.77 4.43 13.28
CA GLN A 176 -3.64 4.61 14.19
C GLN A 176 -2.41 5.14 13.45
N LEU A 177 -1.79 6.17 14.02
CA LEU A 177 -0.53 6.68 13.53
C LEU A 177 0.64 6.15 14.36
N LYS A 178 1.68 5.68 13.67
CA LYS A 178 2.91 5.25 14.35
C LYS A 178 3.61 6.48 14.94
N SER A 179 4.09 6.34 16.17
CA SER A 179 4.83 7.37 16.88
C SER A 179 6.30 7.00 17.07
N SER A 180 7.16 8.00 17.14
CA SER A 180 8.52 7.88 17.69
C SER A 180 8.79 8.96 18.72
N ASP A 181 9.65 8.64 19.67
CA ASP A 181 10.18 9.62 20.61
C ASP A 181 11.44 10.26 20.01
N ASP A 182 11.64 11.53 20.31
CA ASP A 182 12.79 12.31 19.89
C ASP A 182 13.40 13.01 21.11
N ALA A 183 14.69 12.76 21.34
CA ALA A 183 15.43 13.28 22.48
C ALA A 183 16.38 14.45 22.11
N THR A 184 16.15 15.12 20.97
CA THR A 184 16.93 16.30 20.56
C THR A 184 16.79 17.40 21.61
N SER A 185 17.91 17.99 22.00
CA SER A 185 18.02 19.09 22.97
C SER A 185 18.55 20.37 22.34
N GLY A 186 18.49 21.47 23.08
CA GLY A 186 18.98 22.79 22.70
C GLY A 186 18.13 23.44 21.62
N ASP A 187 18.79 24.16 20.72
CA ASP A 187 18.17 24.77 19.54
C ASP A 187 18.23 23.80 18.35
N ALA A 188 17.11 23.13 18.08
CA ALA A 188 17.00 22.19 16.97
C ALA A 188 16.74 22.93 15.65
N THR A 189 17.80 23.30 14.93
CA THR A 189 17.67 23.95 13.62
C THR A 189 17.07 23.04 12.54
N ALA A 190 17.17 21.71 12.69
CA ALA A 190 16.55 20.73 11.81
C ALA A 190 16.21 19.43 12.55
N LEU A 191 14.97 19.28 12.98
CA LEU A 191 14.47 18.06 13.59
C LEU A 191 14.26 16.97 12.51
N VAL A 192 14.84 15.78 12.70
CA VAL A 192 14.78 14.70 11.69
C VAL A 192 13.37 14.15 11.49
N THR A 193 12.82 14.13 10.28
CA THR A 193 11.49 13.56 10.04
C THR A 193 11.60 12.10 9.57
N ASN A 194 11.64 11.14 10.50
CA ASN A 194 11.58 9.70 10.16
C ASN A 194 10.18 9.31 9.65
N SER A 195 9.95 8.10 9.12
CA SER A 195 8.65 7.67 8.54
C SER A 195 7.44 7.74 9.49
N ASN A 196 7.61 7.94 10.79
CA ASN A 196 6.52 8.06 11.74
C ASN A 196 5.92 9.48 11.71
N PRO A 197 4.62 9.61 11.41
CA PRO A 197 3.97 10.91 11.35
C PRO A 197 3.79 11.56 12.73
N VAL A 198 3.86 10.80 13.84
CA VAL A 198 3.80 11.36 15.20
C VAL A 198 5.18 11.35 15.84
N LYS A 199 5.60 12.49 16.39
CA LYS A 199 6.86 12.66 17.11
C LYS A 199 6.63 13.22 18.51
N ARG A 200 7.06 12.51 19.54
CA ARG A 200 7.06 13.01 20.92
C ARG A 200 8.40 13.64 21.24
N LEU A 201 8.41 14.90 21.64
CA LEU A 201 9.60 15.62 22.05
C LEU A 201 9.84 15.31 23.53
N THR A 202 10.91 14.58 23.82
CA THR A 202 11.13 13.95 25.15
C THR A 202 12.36 14.49 25.88
N ALA A 203 13.08 15.44 25.29
CA ALA A 203 14.25 16.06 25.91
C ALA A 203 13.86 16.98 27.07
N ALA A 204 13.64 16.40 28.25
CA ALA A 204 13.11 17.06 29.43
C ALA A 204 13.87 18.37 29.76
N GLY A 205 13.18 19.51 29.68
CA GLY A 205 13.68 20.86 29.96
C GLY A 205 14.82 21.36 29.07
N ASN A 206 15.26 20.57 28.09
CA ASN A 206 16.49 20.81 27.37
C ASN A 206 16.26 21.25 25.93
N LEU A 207 15.15 20.89 25.29
CA LEU A 207 14.79 21.41 23.97
C LEU A 207 14.20 22.81 24.13
N THR A 208 14.91 23.82 23.63
CA THR A 208 14.51 25.24 23.77
C THR A 208 13.76 25.73 22.56
N SER A 209 14.18 25.34 21.36
CA SER A 209 13.53 25.77 20.13
C SER A 209 13.64 24.77 18.99
N ILE A 210 12.70 24.87 18.05
CA ILE A 210 12.72 24.17 16.77
C ILE A 210 12.72 25.23 15.65
N GLY A 211 13.82 25.29 14.89
CA GLY A 211 14.00 26.16 13.74
C GLY A 211 13.50 25.56 12.42
N GLY A 212 13.42 24.23 12.36
CA GLY A 212 13.00 23.52 11.17
C GLY A 212 12.87 22.03 11.37
N LEU A 213 12.23 21.37 10.41
CA LEU A 213 12.11 19.92 10.29
C LEU A 213 12.76 19.49 8.98
N VAL A 214 13.52 18.40 8.97
CA VAL A 214 14.11 17.87 7.72
C VAL A 214 13.01 17.65 6.68
N ALA A 215 13.18 18.26 5.51
CA ALA A 215 12.25 18.17 4.40
C ALA A 215 12.01 16.71 3.98
N PRO A 216 10.75 16.30 3.75
CA PRO A 216 10.43 14.97 3.28
C PRO A 216 10.68 14.83 1.77
N SER A 217 10.77 13.58 1.30
CA SER A 217 10.88 13.28 -0.13
C SER A 217 9.56 13.35 -0.89
N ALA A 218 8.44 13.54 -0.19
CA ALA A 218 7.09 13.60 -0.76
C ALA A 218 6.34 14.84 -0.24
N ASP A 219 5.52 15.42 -1.10
CA ASP A 219 4.69 16.57 -0.77
C ASP A 219 3.55 16.19 0.19
N SER A 220 2.93 17.20 0.81
CA SER A 220 1.76 17.08 1.68
C SER A 220 1.96 16.14 2.86
N ARG A 221 3.22 15.94 3.26
CA ARG A 221 3.54 15.12 4.42
C ARG A 221 3.00 15.78 5.68
N VAL A 222 2.19 15.04 6.42
CA VAL A 222 1.72 15.47 7.75
C VAL A 222 2.71 15.01 8.82
N GLN A 223 3.15 15.93 9.66
CA GLN A 223 3.93 15.66 10.88
C GLN A 223 3.19 16.24 12.09
N ILE A 224 3.02 15.42 13.11
CA ILE A 224 2.42 15.78 14.39
C ILE A 224 3.54 15.78 15.43
N LEU A 225 3.74 16.90 16.10
CA LEU A 225 4.64 17.03 17.25
C LEU A 225 3.83 17.06 18.54
N ILE A 226 4.28 16.33 19.55
CA ILE A 226 3.73 16.36 20.91
C ILE A 226 4.86 16.82 21.83
N ASN A 227 4.64 17.90 22.58
CA ASN A 227 5.61 18.36 23.55
C ASN A 227 5.44 17.52 24.82
N THR A 228 6.47 16.79 25.21
CA THR A 228 6.49 16.05 26.49
C THR A 228 7.77 16.39 27.25
N THR A 229 8.31 17.59 27.04
CA THR A 229 9.61 18.01 27.59
C THR A 229 9.47 18.59 29.00
N GLY A 230 8.26 18.81 29.53
CA GLY A 230 8.09 19.50 30.81
C GLY A 230 8.32 21.01 30.74
N ALA A 231 8.60 21.57 29.55
CA ALA A 231 8.86 22.99 29.33
C ALA A 231 8.27 23.46 28.00
N SER A 232 8.12 24.77 27.82
CA SER A 232 7.70 25.35 26.54
C SER A 232 8.82 25.24 25.51
N VAL A 233 8.49 24.81 24.29
CA VAL A 233 9.41 24.75 23.15
C VAL A 233 9.03 25.84 22.14
N THR A 234 9.95 26.74 21.81
CA THR A 234 9.68 27.80 20.83
C THR A 234 9.81 27.27 19.41
N ILE A 235 8.72 27.30 18.64
CA ILE A 235 8.70 27.04 17.21
C ILE A 235 9.02 28.34 16.47
N LYS A 236 10.19 28.38 15.83
CA LYS A 236 10.68 29.59 15.18
C LYS A 236 10.07 29.75 13.79
N ASN A 237 9.61 30.97 13.50
CA ASN A 237 9.11 31.31 12.17
C ASN A 237 10.27 31.66 11.23
N GLU A 238 10.39 30.96 10.11
CA GLU A 238 11.42 31.17 9.09
C GLU A 238 12.84 31.29 9.68
N ASP A 239 13.23 30.35 10.55
CA ASP A 239 14.56 30.39 11.18
C ASP A 239 15.69 30.34 10.13
N ALA A 240 16.48 31.42 10.07
CA ALA A 240 17.63 31.52 9.18
C ALA A 240 18.71 30.47 9.51
N GLY A 241 18.73 29.93 10.74
CA GLY A 241 19.59 28.82 11.14
C GLY A 241 19.23 27.48 10.50
N SER A 242 18.02 27.35 9.93
CA SER A 242 17.58 26.18 9.17
C SER A 242 17.76 26.38 7.67
N THR A 243 17.99 25.27 6.94
CA THR A 243 17.97 25.29 5.48
C THR A 243 16.57 25.67 4.99
N ALA A 244 16.47 26.34 3.84
CA ALA A 244 15.19 26.83 3.32
C ALA A 244 14.11 25.73 3.31
N ALA A 245 14.44 24.55 2.76
CA ALA A 245 13.52 23.42 2.67
C ALA A 245 13.03 22.89 4.04
N ASN A 246 13.72 23.18 5.13
CA ASN A 246 13.37 22.70 6.47
C ASN A 246 12.57 23.71 7.30
N ARG A 247 12.50 24.96 6.88
CA ARG A 247 11.92 26.05 7.68
C ARG A 247 10.41 25.89 7.87
N ILE A 248 9.94 26.50 8.96
CA ILE A 248 8.55 26.48 9.40
C ILE A 248 7.94 27.87 9.19
N LEU A 249 6.80 27.91 8.49
CA LEU A 249 5.89 29.03 8.44
C LEU A 249 4.82 28.84 9.51
N THR A 250 4.80 29.76 10.48
CA THR A 250 3.88 29.67 11.62
C THR A 250 2.49 30.22 11.32
N GLY A 251 2.34 30.99 10.25
CA GLY A 251 1.12 31.74 9.91
C GLY A 251 0.91 33.02 10.72
N THR A 252 1.71 33.28 11.77
CA THR A 252 1.60 34.50 12.61
C THR A 252 2.66 35.55 12.27
N ALA A 253 3.58 35.24 11.35
CA ALA A 253 4.81 36.01 11.09
C ALA A 253 5.75 36.15 12.30
N GLY A 254 5.47 35.48 13.42
CA GLY A 254 6.29 35.43 14.63
C GLY A 254 6.44 34.01 15.13
N ASN A 255 7.29 33.81 16.15
CA ASN A 255 7.46 32.49 16.75
C ASN A 255 6.19 32.07 17.51
N ILE A 256 5.99 30.76 17.63
CA ILE A 256 4.91 30.18 18.43
C ILE A 256 5.53 29.38 19.57
N ASP A 257 5.08 29.61 20.79
CA ASP A 257 5.46 28.80 21.93
C ASP A 257 4.53 27.58 22.06
N MET A 258 5.13 26.40 22.00
CA MET A 258 4.44 25.13 22.19
C MET A 258 4.63 24.73 23.65
N ALA A 259 3.62 24.99 24.49
CA ALA A 259 3.62 24.62 25.90
C ALA A 259 3.86 23.10 26.09
N ASP A 260 4.17 22.69 27.31
CA ASP A 260 4.20 21.26 27.65
C ASP A 260 2.83 20.61 27.39
N ASP A 261 2.83 19.33 27.01
CA ASP A 261 1.67 18.55 26.57
C ASP A 261 0.92 19.08 25.31
N ALA A 262 1.39 20.17 24.71
CA ALA A 262 0.81 20.71 23.49
C ALA A 262 1.05 19.81 22.28
N VAL A 263 0.14 19.88 21.31
CA VAL A 263 0.24 19.19 20.01
C VAL A 263 0.25 20.21 18.87
N LEU A 264 1.16 20.03 17.92
CA LEU A 264 1.22 20.81 16.69
C LEU A 264 1.18 19.90 15.47
N ILE A 265 0.33 20.24 14.51
CA ILE A 265 0.19 19.55 13.22
C ILE A 265 0.82 20.44 12.15
N MET A 266 1.78 19.89 11.42
CA MET A 266 2.49 20.54 10.34
C MET A 266 2.30 19.77 9.04
N ILE A 267 2.23 20.49 7.93
CA ILE A 267 2.10 19.91 6.59
C ILE A 267 3.22 20.48 5.72
N TYR A 268 3.96 19.61 5.05
CA TYR A 268 4.96 20.06 4.09
C TYR A 268 4.31 20.49 2.78
N ASN A 269 4.70 21.65 2.26
CA ASN A 269 4.31 22.13 0.94
C ASN A 269 5.55 22.22 0.04
N PHE A 270 5.58 21.42 -1.02
CA PHE A 270 6.72 21.37 -1.93
C PHE A 270 6.84 22.62 -2.79
N SER A 271 5.72 23.30 -3.06
CA SER A 271 5.67 24.45 -3.97
C SER A 271 6.46 25.65 -3.42
N ASP A 272 6.44 25.86 -2.11
CA ASP A 272 7.24 26.89 -1.43
C ASP A 272 8.41 26.31 -0.61
N SER A 273 8.52 24.98 -0.56
CA SER A 273 9.55 24.23 0.18
C SER A 273 9.56 24.62 1.66
N ARG A 274 8.38 24.61 2.31
CA ARG A 274 8.20 24.95 3.72
C ARG A 274 7.27 23.98 4.45
N TRP A 275 7.48 23.90 5.76
CA TRP A 275 6.50 23.35 6.68
C TRP A 275 5.50 24.42 7.07
N HIS A 276 4.21 24.14 6.88
CA HIS A 276 3.12 25.02 7.31
C HIS A 276 2.47 24.45 8.54
N ILE A 277 2.12 25.29 9.51
CA ILE A 277 1.28 24.86 10.62
C ILE A 277 -0.16 24.68 10.11
N GLY A 278 -0.64 23.45 10.12
CA GLY A 278 -2.01 23.09 9.74
C GLY A 278 -3.02 23.18 10.89
N GLY A 279 -2.54 23.18 12.14
CA GLY A 279 -3.38 23.31 13.34
C GLY A 279 -2.68 22.76 14.58
N GLY A 280 -3.38 22.76 15.71
CA GLY A 280 -2.87 22.22 16.97
C GLY A 280 -3.31 23.01 18.18
N SER A 281 -3.06 22.47 19.37
CA SER A 281 -3.23 23.17 20.64
C SER A 281 -1.93 23.92 20.97
N GLY A 282 -1.52 24.84 20.08
CA GLY A 282 -0.47 25.80 20.44
C GLY A 282 -0.92 26.52 21.70
N GLY A 283 -0.09 26.50 22.75
CA GLY A 283 -0.44 27.03 24.06
C GLY A 283 -1.09 28.39 23.88
N GLY A 284 -2.37 28.51 24.30
CA GLY A 284 -3.11 29.76 24.18
C GLY A 284 -2.22 30.86 24.73
N GLY A 285 -1.98 31.90 23.92
CA GLY A 285 -1.16 33.03 24.33
C GLY A 285 -1.56 33.39 25.74
N SER A 286 -0.64 33.21 26.68
CA SER A 286 -0.91 33.33 28.11
C SER A 286 -1.72 34.61 28.30
N VAL A 287 -2.98 34.48 28.73
CA VAL A 287 -3.76 35.65 29.12
C VAL A 287 -3.00 36.20 30.31
N THR A 288 -2.21 37.25 30.09
CA THR A 288 -1.56 37.95 31.17
C THR A 288 -2.69 38.52 32.03
N VAL A 289 -2.99 37.84 33.14
CA VAL A 289 -3.83 38.38 34.20
C VAL A 289 -2.92 39.26 35.03
N GLY A 290 -2.99 40.57 34.82
CA GLY A 290 -2.28 41.52 35.66
C GLY A 290 -2.75 41.40 37.11
N ALA A 291 -1.86 41.69 38.06
CA ALA A 291 -2.23 41.86 39.47
C ALA A 291 -3.28 42.99 39.61
N ASP A 292 -3.98 43.04 40.74
CA ASP A 292 -4.87 44.14 41.07
C ASP A 292 -4.10 45.47 41.03
N LEU A 293 -4.50 46.36 40.11
CA LEU A 293 -3.82 47.63 39.86
C LEU A 293 -4.60 48.76 40.51
N THR A 294 -3.95 49.44 41.45
CA THR A 294 -4.45 50.67 42.06
C THR A 294 -3.92 51.86 41.26
N MET A 295 -4.81 52.60 40.62
CA MET A 295 -4.52 53.66 39.66
C MET A 295 -4.78 55.04 40.24
N THR A 296 -3.97 56.02 39.85
CA THR A 296 -4.19 57.45 40.13
C THR A 296 -4.78 58.14 38.89
N ALA A 297 -5.42 59.29 39.08
CA ALA A 297 -5.98 60.06 37.97
C ALA A 297 -4.90 60.43 36.93
N GLY A 298 -5.19 60.17 35.65
CA GLY A 298 -4.25 60.39 34.55
C GLY A 298 -3.26 59.25 34.30
N ASP A 299 -3.32 58.15 35.04
CA ASP A 299 -2.43 57.01 34.81
C ASP A 299 -2.72 56.29 33.49
N THR A 300 -1.67 55.69 32.95
CA THR A 300 -1.72 54.79 31.79
C THR A 300 -1.40 53.37 32.25
N LEU A 301 -2.19 52.40 31.81
CA LEU A 301 -1.99 50.98 32.07
C LEU A 301 -0.79 50.47 31.27
N ALA A 302 0.18 49.87 31.95
CA ALA A 302 1.27 49.16 31.32
C ALA A 302 0.78 47.83 30.75
N ILE A 303 0.76 47.72 29.42
CA ILE A 303 0.37 46.50 28.70
C ILE A 303 1.59 45.83 28.05
N SER A 304 1.50 44.53 27.78
CA SER A 304 2.41 43.85 26.86
C SER A 304 2.16 44.32 25.42
N LEU A 305 3.24 44.57 24.67
CA LEU A 305 3.15 44.97 23.26
C LEU A 305 3.05 43.77 22.31
N THR A 306 3.26 42.54 22.81
CA THR A 306 3.29 41.30 22.01
C THR A 306 2.14 40.35 22.32
N ALA A 307 1.48 40.49 23.47
CA ALA A 307 0.38 39.62 23.85
C ALA A 307 -0.92 39.99 23.12
N MET A 308 -1.56 38.99 22.51
CA MET A 308 -2.84 39.12 21.79
C MET A 308 -4.05 39.32 22.70
N THR A 309 -3.99 38.85 23.95
CA THR A 309 -5.09 38.97 24.92
C THR A 309 -4.53 39.17 26.31
N GLN A 310 -5.03 40.19 27.00
CA GLN A 310 -4.54 40.60 28.32
C GLN A 310 -5.75 41.04 29.16
N SER A 311 -5.75 40.73 30.45
CA SER A 311 -6.84 41.07 31.36
C SER A 311 -6.28 41.69 32.64
N TYR A 312 -6.84 42.82 33.07
CA TYR A 312 -6.37 43.55 34.24
C TYR A 312 -7.54 43.88 35.16
N ARG A 313 -7.36 43.66 36.47
CA ARG A 313 -8.27 44.17 37.50
C ARG A 313 -7.79 45.55 37.93
N VAL A 314 -8.67 46.55 37.87
CA VAL A 314 -8.33 47.96 38.11
C VAL A 314 -9.24 48.59 39.16
N GLN A 315 -8.68 49.48 39.98
CA GLN A 315 -9.38 50.33 40.93
C GLN A 315 -8.66 51.66 41.08
N GLY A 316 -9.38 52.71 41.47
CA GLY A 316 -8.78 54.00 41.81
C GLY A 316 -8.08 53.99 43.17
N ASN A 317 -7.12 54.89 43.34
CA ASN A 317 -6.38 55.05 44.59
C ASN A 317 -7.20 55.87 45.59
N SER A 318 -7.98 55.20 46.43
CA SER A 318 -8.79 55.81 47.50
C SER A 318 -9.84 56.84 47.04
N ALA A 319 -10.08 56.92 45.72
CA ALA A 319 -11.13 57.72 45.09
C ALA A 319 -11.42 57.17 43.69
N ALA A 320 -12.56 57.56 43.11
CA ALA A 320 -12.82 57.37 41.69
C ALA A 320 -11.82 58.17 40.84
N ILE A 321 -11.30 57.56 39.77
CA ILE A 321 -10.30 58.18 38.88
C ILE A 321 -10.73 58.08 37.42
N THR A 322 -10.15 58.94 36.58
CA THR A 322 -10.18 58.81 35.12
C THR A 322 -8.76 58.53 34.62
N MET A 323 -8.61 57.55 33.73
CA MET A 323 -7.32 57.20 33.11
C MET A 323 -6.82 58.31 32.17
N SER A 324 -5.57 58.18 31.74
CA SER A 324 -4.96 59.00 30.68
C SER A 324 -5.79 59.00 29.37
N THR A 325 -5.61 60.02 28.54
CA THR A 325 -6.11 60.04 27.14
C THR A 325 -5.48 58.94 26.26
N THR A 326 -4.39 58.32 26.71
CA THR A 326 -3.80 57.11 26.15
C THR A 326 -3.79 56.00 27.20
N PRO A 327 -4.94 55.36 27.49
CA PRO A 327 -5.10 54.45 28.62
C PRO A 327 -4.18 53.23 28.60
N PHE A 328 -3.67 52.83 27.42
CA PHE A 328 -2.88 51.61 27.23
C PHE A 328 -1.47 51.87 26.66
N GLY A 329 -0.93 53.06 26.87
CA GLY A 329 0.43 53.41 26.45
C GLY A 329 0.47 54.30 25.21
N SER A 330 1.62 54.93 25.01
CA SER A 330 1.93 55.69 23.78
C SER A 330 2.55 54.82 22.68
N SER A 331 3.00 53.60 23.01
CA SER A 331 3.55 52.64 22.06
C SER A 331 2.47 51.75 21.45
N ALA A 332 2.60 51.41 20.16
CA ALA A 332 1.67 50.50 19.49
C ALA A 332 1.90 49.05 19.92
N PRO A 333 0.89 48.30 20.37
CA PRO A 333 0.99 46.85 20.49
C PRO A 333 0.82 46.18 19.12
N THR A 334 0.93 44.86 19.07
CA THR A 334 0.58 44.08 17.88
C THR A 334 -0.87 44.34 17.45
N ASN A 335 -1.10 44.48 16.14
CA ASN A 335 -2.44 44.72 15.59
C ASN A 335 -3.43 43.62 16.03
N GLY A 336 -4.61 44.00 16.49
CA GLY A 336 -5.62 43.07 17.00
C GLY A 336 -5.48 42.69 18.47
N ALA A 337 -4.45 43.18 19.19
CA ALA A 337 -4.31 42.97 20.62
C ALA A 337 -5.57 43.42 21.38
N LEU A 338 -6.08 42.54 22.25
CA LEU A 338 -7.24 42.78 23.09
C LEU A 338 -6.80 43.02 24.53
N VAL A 339 -7.23 44.14 25.10
CA VAL A 339 -7.06 44.45 26.53
C VAL A 339 -8.44 44.48 27.16
N GLU A 340 -8.65 43.63 28.15
CA GLU A 340 -9.84 43.63 28.99
C GLU A 340 -9.52 44.24 30.35
N LEU A 341 -10.37 45.16 30.79
CA LEU A 341 -10.36 45.76 32.12
C LEU A 341 -11.55 45.23 32.90
N ILE A 342 -11.33 44.94 34.18
CA ILE A 342 -12.36 44.51 35.12
C ILE A 342 -12.28 45.42 36.34
N GLY A 343 -13.35 46.15 36.66
CA GLY A 343 -13.37 46.99 37.85
C GLY A 343 -13.32 46.12 39.13
N ASN A 344 -12.60 46.59 40.16
CA ASN A 344 -12.37 45.82 41.39
C ASN A 344 -13.04 46.43 42.64
N ASP A 345 -13.60 47.64 42.53
CA ASP A 345 -14.17 48.41 43.65
C ASP A 345 -15.39 49.22 43.18
N ASP A 346 -16.44 49.30 44.01
CA ASP A 346 -17.68 50.04 43.70
C ASP A 346 -17.60 51.54 44.00
N THR A 347 -16.64 51.96 44.82
CA THR A 347 -16.43 53.36 45.24
C THR A 347 -15.24 53.98 44.52
N ASN A 348 -14.15 53.22 44.41
CA ASN A 348 -12.92 53.64 43.75
C ASN A 348 -12.95 53.22 42.27
N THR A 349 -13.95 53.69 41.53
CA THR A 349 -14.17 53.29 40.13
C THR A 349 -13.07 53.83 39.21
N VAL A 350 -12.85 53.14 38.09
CA VAL A 350 -11.92 53.60 37.03
C VAL A 350 -12.71 53.98 35.79
N SER A 351 -12.53 55.21 35.33
CA SER A 351 -13.18 55.74 34.13
C SER A 351 -12.22 55.84 32.95
N ILE A 352 -12.70 55.48 31.76
CA ILE A 352 -12.01 55.65 30.48
C ILE A 352 -12.85 56.58 29.61
N ASP A 353 -12.27 57.71 29.24
CA ASP A 353 -12.94 58.66 28.35
C ASP A 353 -12.69 58.30 26.88
N TRP A 354 -13.69 58.63 26.06
CA TRP A 354 -13.54 58.61 24.62
C TRP A 354 -12.49 59.66 24.22
N THR A 355 -11.54 59.27 23.37
CA THR A 355 -10.54 60.19 22.82
C THR A 355 -10.11 59.75 21.43
N ASP A 356 -10.45 60.55 20.42
CA ASP A 356 -9.96 60.35 19.05
C ASP A 356 -8.57 60.98 18.82
N SER A 357 -7.59 60.49 19.56
CA SER A 357 -6.16 60.80 19.38
C SER A 357 -5.37 59.52 19.23
N ALA A 358 -4.15 59.59 18.71
CA ALA A 358 -3.26 58.43 18.57
C ALA A 358 -3.19 57.64 19.89
N LYS A 359 -3.47 56.32 19.84
CA LYS A 359 -3.58 55.41 20.99
C LYS A 359 -4.68 55.74 22.01
N GLY A 360 -5.60 56.64 21.67
CA GLY A 360 -6.82 56.87 22.43
C GLY A 360 -7.86 55.78 22.21
N CYS A 361 -8.89 55.80 23.06
CA CYS A 361 -10.00 54.85 23.00
C CYS A 361 -11.20 55.45 22.25
N VAL A 362 -11.76 54.71 21.30
CA VAL A 362 -12.90 55.13 20.46
C VAL A 362 -13.98 54.06 20.46
N GLY A 363 -15.24 54.47 20.27
CA GLY A 363 -16.39 53.58 20.25
C GLY A 363 -17.70 54.34 20.48
N SER A 364 -18.79 53.62 20.72
CA SER A 364 -20.09 54.19 21.05
C SER A 364 -20.22 54.47 22.56
N PHE A 365 -19.40 55.37 23.08
CA PHE A 365 -19.43 55.81 24.48
C PHE A 365 -18.84 57.22 24.60
N THR A 366 -19.15 57.92 25.68
CA THR A 366 -18.46 59.17 26.07
C THR A 366 -17.44 58.89 27.16
N THR A 367 -17.87 58.18 28.19
CA THR A 367 -17.03 57.68 29.28
C THR A 367 -17.53 56.30 29.65
N ILE A 368 -16.63 55.35 29.86
CA ILE A 368 -16.91 54.05 30.46
C ILE A 368 -16.39 54.09 31.88
N THR A 369 -17.26 53.93 32.87
CA THR A 369 -16.87 53.82 34.29
C THR A 369 -17.01 52.37 34.70
N LEU A 370 -15.93 51.81 35.27
CA LEU A 370 -15.88 50.43 35.72
C LEU A 370 -16.01 50.38 37.24
N ALA A 371 -17.20 50.00 37.72
CA ALA A 371 -17.43 49.55 39.08
C ALA A 371 -17.06 48.07 39.24
N LYS A 372 -17.24 47.51 40.44
CA LYS A 372 -16.79 46.15 40.72
C LYS A 372 -17.44 45.13 39.79
N TYR A 373 -16.61 44.31 39.16
CA TYR A 373 -16.96 43.28 38.17
C TYR A 373 -17.51 43.79 36.84
N GLU A 374 -17.66 45.10 36.65
CA GLU A 374 -17.93 45.65 35.34
C GLU A 374 -16.70 45.50 34.45
N ARG A 375 -16.94 45.29 33.16
CA ARG A 375 -15.91 44.95 32.20
C ARG A 375 -15.94 45.93 31.04
N ALA A 376 -14.76 46.23 30.52
CA ALA A 376 -14.63 46.85 29.21
C ALA A 376 -13.44 46.26 28.48
N ALA A 377 -13.67 45.88 27.21
CA ALA A 377 -12.63 45.37 26.36
C ALA A 377 -12.36 46.30 25.18
N PHE A 378 -11.08 46.49 24.87
CA PHE A 378 -10.62 47.31 23.78
C PHE A 378 -9.67 46.53 22.88
N ARG A 379 -9.87 46.64 21.56
CA ARG A 379 -9.01 46.02 20.56
C ARG A 379 -8.21 47.08 19.82
N TYR A 380 -6.90 46.92 19.78
CA TYR A 380 -6.03 47.81 19.03
C TYR A 380 -6.15 47.57 17.52
N ASN A 381 -6.34 48.64 16.75
CA ASN A 381 -6.36 48.61 15.29
C ASN A 381 -5.27 49.52 14.74
N SER A 382 -4.26 48.94 14.07
CA SER A 382 -3.13 49.68 13.53
C SER A 382 -3.48 50.59 12.35
N SER A 383 -4.57 50.34 11.63
CA SER A 383 -5.04 51.22 10.55
C SER A 383 -5.67 52.51 11.07
N PHE A 384 -6.29 52.47 12.25
CA PHE A 384 -6.85 53.65 12.90
C PHE A 384 -5.86 54.31 13.87
N ASP A 385 -4.84 53.56 14.31
CA ASP A 385 -3.97 53.96 15.41
C ASP A 385 -4.78 54.24 16.70
N ARG A 386 -5.81 53.42 16.94
CA ARG A 386 -6.78 53.55 18.05
C ARG A 386 -7.06 52.23 18.74
N TRP A 387 -7.52 52.34 19.98
CA TRP A 387 -8.18 51.27 20.70
C TRP A 387 -9.68 51.35 20.48
N VAL A 388 -10.25 50.33 19.85
CA VAL A 388 -11.69 50.27 19.55
C VAL A 388 -12.39 49.49 20.64
N TYR A 389 -13.38 50.10 21.29
CA TYR A 389 -14.22 49.43 22.28
C TYR A 389 -15.00 48.27 21.66
N VAL A 390 -15.07 47.15 22.38
CA VAL A 390 -15.65 45.89 21.91
C VAL A 390 -16.93 45.55 22.69
N TYR A 391 -16.86 45.53 24.03
CA TYR A 391 -17.97 45.23 24.94
C TYR A 391 -17.66 45.72 26.35
#